data_AF-A0A3D3JD88-F1
#
_entry.id   AF-A0A3D3JD88-F1
#
_cell.length_a   1.000
_cell.length_b   1.000
_cell.length_c   1.000
_cell.angle_alpha   90.00
_cell.angle_beta   90.00
_cell.angle_gamma   90.00
#
_symmetry.space_group_name_H-M   'P 1'
#
loop_
_entity.id
_entity.type
_entity.pdbx_description
1 polymer ?
#
loop_
_entity_poly.entity_id
_entity_poly.type
_entity_poly.pdbx_seq_one_letter_code
_entity_poly.pdbx_strand_id
1 'polypeptide(L)' 'MSTTVTVSPKYQVVIPQEVREFFDVKPGQRLQWMIHEGMLVLVPLLSVDDLRGYLKDYDIRLIRDKEDLEP' A
#
# COMPACT_ATOMS: atom_id res chain seq x y z
N MET A 1 16.81 -1.74 6.79
CA MET A 1 17.17 -0.37 7.25
C MET A 1 16.27 -0.03 8.43
N SER A 2 16.76 0.70 9.43
CA SER A 2 15.97 1.06 10.63
C SER A 2 16.06 2.56 10.90
N THR A 3 14.95 3.26 10.72
CA THR A 3 14.83 4.69 11.03
C THR A 3 13.76 4.86 12.09
N THR A 4 14.14 5.43 13.24
CA THR A 4 13.25 5.68 14.37
C THR A 4 12.59 7.04 14.21
N VAL A 5 11.28 7.10 14.43
CA VAL A 5 10.48 8.33 14.37
C VAL A 5 9.64 8.47 15.62
N THR A 6 9.46 9.70 16.08
CA THR A 6 8.64 10.02 17.25
C THR A 6 7.22 10.33 16.82
N VAL A 7 6.25 9.80 17.56
CA VAL A 7 4.83 10.08 17.36
C VAL A 7 4.54 11.53 17.79
N SER A 8 3.88 12.30 16.92
CA SER A 8 3.48 13.68 17.23
C SER A 8 2.34 13.73 18.26
N PRO A 9 2.06 14.89 18.88
CA PRO A 9 0.94 15.03 19.83
C PRO A 9 -0.44 14.70 19.25
N LYS A 10 -0.58 14.73 17.92
CA LYS A 10 -1.80 14.33 17.21
C LYS A 10 -1.79 12.87 16.78
N TYR A 11 -0.90 12.06 17.36
CA TYR A 11 -0.69 10.66 17.03
C TYR A 11 -0.26 10.42 15.57
N GLN A 12 0.39 11.42 14.94
CA GLN A 12 0.88 11.30 13.58
C GLN A 12 2.34 10.83 13.60
N VAL A 13 2.66 9.91 12.70
CA VAL A 13 4.04 9.50 12.43
C VAL A 13 4.47 10.10 11.10
N VAL A 14 5.61 10.78 11.09
CA VAL A 14 6.21 11.26 9.84
C VAL A 14 6.77 10.07 9.08
N ILE A 15 6.40 9.94 7.80
CA ILE A 15 6.99 8.92 6.92
C ILE A 15 8.42 9.37 6.58
N PRO A 16 9.47 8.61 6.98
CA PRO A 16 10.85 8.95 6.69
C PRO A 16 11.09 9.15 5.20
N GLN A 17 12.06 10.00 4.83
CA GLN A 17 12.37 10.28 3.43
C GLN A 17 12.68 9.00 2.64
N GLU A 18 13.52 8.12 3.18
CA GLU A 18 13.90 6.86 2.54
C GLU A 18 12.69 5.96 2.24
N VAL A 19 11.72 5.91 3.15
CA VAL A 19 10.48 5.15 2.97
C VAL A 19 9.60 5.78 1.89
N ARG A 20 9.51 7.12 1.85
CA ARG A 20 8.78 7.84 0.79
C ARG A 20 9.38 7.59 -0.58
N GLU A 21 10.69 7.62 -0.70
CA GLU A 21 11.42 7.39 -1.96
C GLU A 21 11.31 5.93 -2.42
N PHE A 22 11.47 4.98 -1.50
CA PHE A 22 11.40 3.55 -1.83
C PHE A 22 10.00 3.12 -2.31
N PHE A 23 8.94 3.62 -1.66
CA PHE A 23 7.56 3.28 -1.99
C PHE A 23 6.86 4.29 -2.93
N ASP A 24 7.57 5.29 -3.47
CA ASP A 24 7.03 6.41 -4.27
C ASP A 24 5.76 7.04 -3.64
N VAL A 25 5.79 7.29 -2.33
CA VAL A 25 4.64 7.82 -1.59
C VAL A 25 4.43 9.29 -1.93
N LYS A 26 3.24 9.63 -2.45
CA LYS A 26 2.91 10.98 -2.91
C LYS A 26 2.06 11.75 -1.90
N PRO A 27 2.24 13.08 -1.77
CA PRO A 27 1.33 13.91 -0.97
C PRO A 27 -0.13 13.74 -1.42
N GLY A 28 -1.04 13.57 -0.47
CA GLY A 28 -2.47 13.36 -0.74
C GLY A 28 -2.87 11.90 -1.02
N GLN A 29 -1.90 10.99 -1.14
CA GLN A 29 -2.17 9.56 -1.23
C GLN A 29 -2.83 9.06 0.06
N ARG A 30 -3.89 8.27 -0.07
CA ARG A 30 -4.58 7.66 1.06
C ARG A 30 -3.93 6.34 1.43
N LEU A 31 -3.76 6.12 2.73
CA LEU A 31 -3.20 4.90 3.30
C LEU A 31 -4.21 4.30 4.29
N GLN A 32 -4.30 2.98 4.34
CA GLN A 32 -5.07 2.23 5.33
C GLN A 32 -4.11 1.57 6.32
N TRP A 33 -4.46 1.66 7.61
CA TRP A 33 -3.82 0.90 8.66
C TRP A 33 -4.47 -0.47 8.83
N MET A 34 -3.66 -1.49 9.01
CA MET A 34 -4.08 -2.85 9.34
C MET A 34 -3.17 -3.43 10.43
N ILE A 35 -3.67 -4.42 11.15
CA ILE A 35 -2.88 -5.21 12.10
C ILE A 35 -2.71 -6.59 11.49
N HIS A 36 -1.47 -7.04 11.33
CA HIS A 36 -1.15 -8.37 10.84
C HIS A 36 0.00 -8.94 11.66
N GLU A 37 -0.23 -10.08 12.33
CA GLU A 37 0.80 -10.76 13.13
C GLU A 37 1.49 -9.87 14.17
N GLY A 38 0.72 -8.99 14.82
CA GLY A 38 1.24 -8.05 15.81
C GLY A 38 2.02 -6.86 15.21
N MET A 39 2.08 -6.75 13.89
CA MET A 39 2.67 -5.61 13.18
C MET A 39 1.59 -4.65 12.70
N LEU A 40 1.88 -3.35 12.79
CA LEU A 40 1.12 -2.32 12.09
C LEU A 40 1.56 -2.29 10.64
N VAL A 41 0.63 -2.56 9.73
CA VAL A 41 0.84 -2.55 8.29
C VAL A 41 0.12 -1.35 7.69
N LEU A 42 0.83 -0.60 6.84
CA LEU A 42 0.30 0.52 6.07
C LEU A 42 0.15 0.10 4.61
N VAL A 43 -1.05 0.23 4.06
CA VAL A 43 -1.35 -0.16 2.67
C VAL A 43 -1.92 1.02 1.89
N PRO A 44 -1.40 1.32 0.68
CA PRO A 44 -2.02 2.28 -0.23
C PRO A 44 -3.46 1.93 -0.58
N LEU A 45 -4.36 2.89 -0.41
CA LEU A 45 -5.73 2.81 -0.93
C LEU A 45 -5.72 3.25 -2.38
N LEU A 46 -5.60 2.29 -3.29
CA LEU A 46 -5.67 2.52 -4.73
C LEU A 46 -7.13 2.70 -5.16
N SER A 47 -7.44 3.78 -5.89
CA SER A 47 -8.70 3.88 -6.62
C SER A 47 -8.67 3.03 -7.89
N VAL A 48 -9.83 2.77 -8.49
CA VAL A 48 -9.92 2.03 -9.76
C VAL A 48 -9.13 2.74 -10.88
N ASP A 49 -9.05 4.07 -10.86
CA ASP A 49 -8.24 4.82 -11.82
C ASP A 49 -6.73 4.71 -11.53
N ASP A 50 -6.33 4.66 -10.25
CA ASP A 50 -4.92 4.46 -9.86
C ASP A 50 -4.42 3.05 -10.23
N LEU A 51 -5.30 2.04 -10.13
CA LEU A 51 -5.00 0.66 -10.53
C LEU A 51 -4.62 0.54 -12.01
N ARG A 52 -5.23 1.36 -12.88
CA ARG A 52 -4.99 1.32 -14.33
C ARG A 52 -3.53 1.67 -14.68
N GLY A 53 -2.87 2.51 -13.88
CA GLY A 53 -1.45 2.85 -14.00
C GLY A 53 -0.54 1.94 -13.14
N TYR A 54 -0.96 1.61 -11.92
CA TYR A 54 -0.19 0.75 -11.00
C TYR A 54 0.04 -0.66 -11.56
N LEU A 55 -0.99 -1.25 -12.17
CA LEU A 55 -0.92 -2.60 -12.75
C LEU A 55 -0.16 -2.66 -14.07
N LYS A 56 0.20 -1.52 -14.67
CA LYS A 56 0.96 -1.47 -15.92
C LYS A 56 2.41 -1.95 -15.72
N ASP A 57 2.96 -1.72 -14.52
CA ASP A 57 4.35 -2.03 -14.18
C ASP A 57 4.50 -3.32 -13.35
N TYR A 58 3.39 -3.95 -12.96
CA TYR A 58 3.38 -5.26 -12.33
C TYR A 58 2.99 -6.34 -13.35
N ASP A 59 3.79 -7.40 -13.46
CA ASP A 59 3.45 -8.61 -14.22
C ASP A 59 2.34 -9.39 -13.47
N ILE A 60 1.14 -8.80 -13.43
CA ILE A 60 -0.06 -9.45 -12.91
C ILE A 60 -0.44 -10.59 -13.86
N ARG A 61 0.10 -11.77 -13.58
CA ARG A 61 -0.45 -13.02 -14.09
C ARG A 61 -1.83 -13.19 -13.46
N LEU A 62 -2.85 -12.75 -14.19
CA LEU A 62 -4.24 -13.02 -13.85
C LEU A 62 -4.48 -14.53 -13.97
N ILE A 63 -4.24 -15.25 -12.88
CA ILE A 63 -4.70 -16.63 -12.74
C ILE A 63 -6.20 -16.51 -12.49
N ARG A 64 -6.96 -16.62 -13.58
CA ARG A 64 -8.40 -16.69 -13.53
C ARG A 64 -8.75 -18.13 -13.14
N ASP A 65 -9.07 -18.35 -11.87
CA ASP A 65 -9.67 -19.62 -11.48
C ASP A 65 -11.01 -19.72 -12.21
N LYS A 66 -11.07 -20.64 -13.18
CA LYS A 66 -12.32 -21.08 -13.76
C LYS A 66 -12.99 -21.99 -12.74
N GLU A 67 -13.63 -21.41 -11.73
CA GLU A 67 -14.67 -22.14 -11.02
C GLU A 67 -15.91 -22.14 -11.91
N ASP A 68 -16.03 -23.28 -12.61
CA ASP A 68 -17.22 -23.93 -13.14
C ASP A 68 -18.42 -23.02 -13.50
N LEU A 69 -18.48 -22.68 -14.79
CA LEU A 69 -19.75 -22.46 -15.47
C LEU A 69 -20.52 -23.79 -15.46
N GLU A 70 -21.27 -24.05 -14.40
CA GLU A 70 -22.32 -25.06 -14.43
C GLU A 70 -23.43 -24.60 -15.40
N PRO A 71 -23.85 -25.47 -16.33
CA PRO A 71 -24.69 -25.14 -17.49
C PRO A 71 -26.16 -24.82 -17.19
#